data_AF-C7GG76-F1
#
_entry.id   AF-C7GG76-F1
#
_cell.length_a   1.000
_cell.length_b   1.000
_cell.length_c   1.000
_cell.angle_alpha   90.00
_cell.angle_beta   90.00
_cell.angle_gamma   90.00
#
_symmetry.space_group_name_H-M   'P 1'
#
loop_
_entity.id
_entity.type
_entity.pdbx_description
1 polymer ?
#
loop_
_entity_poly.entity_id
_entity_poly.type
_entity_poly.pdbx_seq_one_letter_code
_entity_poly.pdbx_strand_id
1 'polypeptide(L)'
;QRTRLKIQLTTYVDQVFPEIQYFFKSGLHQHAVYALLKEAPSPKEIASMHMTHLANLLKVNSHGHFTKEQAKELRVLAQKSVGANDSAISIQITQTIQQIELLDSQLEKIEAEMTDIMKFNDSVIMTIPGIGYINGGMILGEIGDIHRFSNPNKLLAFAGLDPSVYQSG
;
A
#
# COMPACT_ATOMS: atom_id res chain seq x y z
N GLN A 1 3.08 -6.60 7.80
CA GLN A 1 4.04 -5.54 8.22
C GLN A 1 3.69 -4.17 7.65
N ARG A 2 3.52 -4.03 6.32
CA ARG A 2 3.07 -2.79 5.66
C ARG A 2 1.86 -2.10 6.31
N THR A 3 0.79 -2.85 6.59
CA THR A 3 -0.43 -2.31 7.24
C THR A 3 -0.14 -1.67 8.59
N ARG A 4 0.75 -2.27 9.39
CA ARG A 4 1.16 -1.72 10.68
C ARG A 4 1.88 -0.38 10.51
N LEU A 5 2.81 -0.28 9.55
CA LEU A 5 3.52 0.97 9.26
C LEU A 5 2.57 2.06 8.78
N LYS A 6 1.57 1.71 7.96
CA LYS A 6 0.52 2.65 7.54
C LYS A 6 -0.26 3.21 8.73
N ILE A 7 -0.67 2.34 9.66
CA ILE A 7 -1.36 2.76 10.89
C ILE A 7 -0.44 3.67 11.74
N GLN A 8 0.82 3.30 11.92
CA GLN A 8 1.79 4.10 12.68
C GLN A 8 2.02 5.48 12.05
N LEU A 9 2.14 5.54 10.72
CA LEU A 9 2.27 6.79 9.99
C LEU A 9 1.07 7.71 10.25
N THR A 10 -0.15 7.18 10.19
CA THR A 10 -1.36 7.94 10.53
C THR A 10 -1.30 8.48 11.95
N THR A 11 -0.90 7.66 12.93
CA THR A 11 -0.73 8.13 14.32
C THR A 11 0.30 9.26 14.44
N TYR A 12 1.44 9.17 13.77
CA TYR A 12 2.46 10.22 13.81
C TYR A 12 1.97 11.51 13.16
N VAL A 13 1.30 11.40 12.02
CA VAL A 13 0.75 12.55 11.31
C VAL A 13 -0.39 13.19 12.10
N ASP A 14 -1.23 12.43 12.79
CA ASP A 14 -2.28 12.98 13.66
C ASP A 14 -1.71 13.80 14.83
N GLN A 15 -0.52 13.46 15.32
CA GLN A 15 0.16 14.21 16.38
C GLN A 15 0.76 15.52 15.87
N VAL A 16 1.32 15.51 14.65
CA VAL A 16 2.07 16.64 14.08
C VAL A 16 1.19 17.57 13.24
N PHE A 17 0.18 17.05 12.55
CA PHE A 17 -0.70 17.80 11.65
C PHE A 17 -2.09 17.14 11.54
N PRO A 18 -2.90 17.15 12.60
CA PRO A 18 -4.19 16.43 12.64
C PRO A 18 -5.18 16.86 11.55
N GLU A 19 -5.08 18.09 11.04
CA GLU A 19 -6.00 18.61 10.04
C GLU A 19 -5.74 18.08 8.62
N ILE A 20 -4.53 17.55 8.35
CA ILE A 20 -4.11 17.14 7.01
C ILE A 20 -4.96 16.00 6.44
N GLN A 21 -5.46 15.11 7.31
CA GLN A 21 -6.29 13.98 6.91
C GLN A 21 -7.64 14.41 6.30
N TYR A 22 -8.17 15.57 6.71
CA TYR A 22 -9.43 16.11 6.18
C TYR A 22 -9.22 16.86 4.86
N PHE A 23 -8.01 17.36 4.62
CA PHE A 23 -7.67 18.00 3.35
C PHE A 23 -7.59 16.98 2.22
N PHE A 24 -6.96 15.84 2.47
CA PHE A 24 -6.80 14.77 1.49
C PHE A 24 -7.95 13.77 1.55
N LYS A 25 -9.02 14.02 0.78
CA LYS A 25 -10.24 13.17 0.74
C LYS A 25 -9.99 11.69 0.42
N SER A 26 -8.94 11.40 -0.35
CA SER A 26 -8.54 10.03 -0.71
C SER A 26 -7.68 9.35 0.37
N GLY A 27 -7.44 10.02 1.50
CA GLY A 27 -6.64 9.55 2.62
C GLY A 27 -5.16 9.92 2.55
N LEU A 28 -4.44 9.54 3.61
CA LEU A 28 -3.02 9.85 3.80
C LEU A 28 -2.08 9.04 2.89
N HIS A 29 -2.49 7.83 2.50
CA HIS A 29 -1.63 6.87 1.80
C HIS A 29 -1.66 7.03 0.28
N GLN A 30 -1.48 8.27 -0.19
CA GLN A 30 -1.36 8.62 -1.60
C GLN A 30 0.02 9.19 -1.91
N HIS A 31 0.48 8.99 -3.14
CA HIS A 31 1.85 9.35 -3.55
C HIS A 31 2.18 10.83 -3.32
N ALA A 32 1.24 11.74 -3.63
CA ALA A 32 1.40 13.17 -3.39
C ALA A 32 1.61 13.55 -1.92
N VAL A 33 0.94 12.85 -1.00
CA VAL A 33 1.08 13.08 0.44
C VAL A 33 2.41 12.56 0.94
N TYR A 34 2.83 11.39 0.46
CA TYR A 34 4.15 10.85 0.79
C TYR A 34 5.28 11.74 0.27
N ALA A 35 5.15 12.25 -0.96
CA ALA A 35 6.11 13.20 -1.52
C ALA A 35 6.18 14.49 -0.69
N LEU A 36 5.02 15.04 -0.32
CA LEU A 36 4.95 16.22 0.55
C LEU A 36 5.60 15.96 1.92
N LEU A 37 5.19 14.91 2.63
CA LEU A 37 5.65 14.64 3.99
C LEU A 37 7.11 14.20 4.06
N LYS A 38 7.67 13.65 2.98
CA LYS A 38 9.11 13.38 2.89
C LYS A 38 9.94 14.66 2.83
N GLU A 39 9.41 15.72 2.22
CA GLU A 39 10.11 17.00 2.08
C GLU A 39 9.78 17.98 3.22
N ALA A 40 8.54 17.96 3.70
CA ALA A 40 8.03 18.82 4.76
C ALA A 40 7.12 18.00 5.72
N PRO A 41 7.72 17.26 6.66
CA PRO A 41 6.99 16.39 7.59
C PRO A 41 6.16 17.15 8.64
N SER A 42 6.43 18.44 8.87
CA SER A 42 5.68 19.27 9.83
C SER A 42 4.84 20.37 9.16
N PRO A 43 3.74 20.83 9.80
CA PRO A 43 2.93 21.94 9.28
C PRO A 43 3.75 23.22 9.16
N LYS A 44 4.76 23.42 10.03
CA LYS A 44 5.67 24.57 9.96
C LYS A 44 6.51 24.57 8.69
N GLU A 45 7.03 23.41 8.28
CA GLU A 45 7.79 23.26 7.03
C GLU A 45 6.90 23.43 5.80
N ILE A 46 5.67 22.90 5.84
CA ILE A 46 4.69 23.10 4.76
C ILE A 46 4.32 24.59 4.64
N ALA A 47 4.14 25.28 5.77
CA ALA A 47 3.82 26.71 5.81
C ALA A 47 4.96 27.60 5.30
N SER A 48 6.23 27.20 5.52
CA SER A 48 7.42 27.94 5.08
C SER A 48 7.82 27.64 3.63
N MET A 49 7.34 26.53 3.06
CA MET A 49 7.62 26.13 1.68
C MET A 49 7.17 27.18 0.65
N HIS A 50 8.00 27.40 -0.37
CA HIS A 50 7.70 28.34 -1.43
C HIS A 50 6.45 27.89 -2.23
N MET A 51 5.52 28.82 -2.50
CA MET A 51 4.22 28.49 -3.09
C MET A 51 4.34 27.80 -4.45
N THR A 52 5.28 28.24 -5.31
CA THR A 52 5.49 27.61 -6.62
C THR A 52 6.00 26.18 -6.47
N HIS A 53 6.85 25.92 -5.46
CA HIS A 53 7.38 24.60 -5.21
C HIS A 53 6.30 23.66 -4.66
N LEU A 54 5.56 24.10 -3.63
CA LEU A 54 4.46 23.33 -3.05
C LEU A 54 3.40 22.96 -4.10
N ALA A 55 3.00 23.92 -4.95
CA ALA A 55 2.05 23.66 -6.02
C ALA A 55 2.58 22.67 -7.06
N ASN A 56 3.86 22.78 -7.43
CA ASN A 56 4.48 21.86 -8.39
C ASN A 56 4.61 20.44 -7.80
N LEU A 57 5.08 20.33 -6.56
CA LEU A 57 5.25 19.07 -5.84
C LEU A 57 3.91 18.31 -5.78
N LEU A 58 2.83 18.98 -5.37
CA LEU A 58 1.51 18.37 -5.32
C LEU A 58 0.99 18.03 -6.72
N LYS A 59 1.13 18.92 -7.71
CA LYS A 59 0.63 18.70 -9.07
C LYS A 59 1.31 17.50 -9.74
N VAL A 60 2.63 17.41 -9.67
CA VAL A 60 3.40 16.32 -10.31
C VAL A 60 3.07 14.98 -9.65
N ASN A 61 3.14 14.91 -8.32
CA ASN A 61 2.96 13.64 -7.59
C ASN A 61 1.49 13.19 -7.47
N SER A 62 0.54 14.01 -7.94
CA SER A 62 -0.88 13.67 -8.03
C SER A 62 -1.40 13.57 -9.46
N HIS A 63 -0.52 13.57 -10.47
CA HIS A 63 -0.93 13.53 -11.88
C HIS A 63 -1.92 14.65 -12.25
N GLY A 64 -1.77 15.83 -11.65
CA GLY A 64 -2.61 17.00 -11.90
C GLY A 64 -3.87 17.10 -11.06
N HIS A 65 -4.14 16.18 -10.13
CA HIS A 65 -5.32 16.23 -9.27
C HIS A 65 -5.29 17.37 -8.25
N PHE A 66 -4.11 17.82 -7.82
CA PHE A 66 -3.96 18.99 -6.95
C PHE A 66 -3.61 20.26 -7.74
N THR A 67 -4.46 21.27 -7.61
CA THR A 67 -4.28 22.59 -8.22
C THR A 67 -3.44 23.53 -7.36
N LYS A 68 -3.08 24.69 -7.93
CA LYS A 68 -2.37 25.75 -7.21
C LYS A 68 -3.22 26.34 -6.08
N GLU A 69 -4.54 26.40 -6.28
CA GLU A 69 -5.51 26.87 -5.29
C GLU A 69 -5.53 25.93 -4.09
N GLN A 70 -5.57 24.61 -4.33
CA GLN A 70 -5.49 23.61 -3.26
C GLN A 70 -4.14 23.66 -2.52
N ALA A 71 -3.03 23.87 -3.23
CA ALA A 71 -1.73 24.10 -2.58
C ALA A 71 -1.74 25.32 -1.66
N LYS A 72 -2.42 26.40 -2.06
CA LYS A 72 -2.60 27.60 -1.24
C LYS A 72 -3.46 27.32 -0.01
N GLU A 73 -4.57 26.60 -0.16
CA GLU A 73 -5.43 26.17 0.94
C GLU A 73 -4.66 25.31 1.95
N LEU A 74 -3.88 24.34 1.48
CA LEU A 74 -3.05 23.50 2.32
C LEU A 74 -2.03 24.32 3.12
N ARG A 75 -1.37 25.30 2.48
CA ARG A 75 -0.43 26.19 3.16
C ARG A 75 -1.11 27.00 4.26
N VAL A 76 -2.32 27.52 3.99
CA VAL A 76 -3.11 28.25 4.99
C VAL A 76 -3.55 27.33 6.12
N LEU A 77 -3.91 26.08 5.82
CA LEU A 77 -4.25 25.07 6.82
C LEU A 77 -3.06 24.78 7.73
N ALA A 78 -1.87 24.60 7.14
CA ALA A 78 -0.64 24.36 7.87
C ALA A 78 -0.26 25.52 8.79
N GLN A 79 -0.48 26.77 8.36
CA GLN A 79 -0.26 27.97 9.19
C GLN A 79 -1.19 28.04 10.42
N LYS A 80 -2.35 27.40 10.36
CA LYS A 80 -3.37 27.40 11.42
C LYS A 80 -3.39 26.09 12.22
N SER A 81 -2.50 25.15 11.92
CA SER A 81 -2.52 23.83 12.54
C SER A 81 -2.22 23.93 14.04
N VAL A 82 -2.93 23.11 14.82
CA VAL A 82 -2.69 22.97 16.27
C VAL A 82 -1.71 21.86 16.62
N GLY A 83 -1.13 21.20 15.60
CA GLY A 83 -0.26 20.05 15.77
C GLY A 83 1.06 20.37 16.49
N ALA A 84 1.64 19.34 17.10
CA ALA A 84 2.88 19.47 17.85
C ALA A 84 4.09 19.57 16.91
N ASN A 85 4.97 20.53 17.16
CA ASN A 85 6.26 20.61 16.47
C ASN A 85 7.29 19.75 17.20
N ASP A 86 7.28 18.45 16.93
CA ASP A 86 8.29 17.51 17.42
C ASP A 86 9.19 17.04 16.26
N SER A 87 10.48 17.38 16.34
CA SER A 87 11.48 16.97 15.36
C SER A 87 11.67 15.46 15.30
N ALA A 88 11.52 14.75 16.43
CA ALA A 88 11.65 13.30 16.48
C ALA A 88 10.50 12.61 15.73
N ILE A 89 9.26 13.09 15.92
CA ILE A 89 8.11 12.56 15.18
C ILE A 89 8.21 12.89 13.69
N SER A 90 8.71 14.08 13.34
CA SER A 90 8.97 14.47 11.95
C SER A 90 9.95 13.52 11.25
N ILE A 91 11.03 13.11 11.94
CA ILE A 91 11.95 12.08 11.44
C ILE A 91 11.23 10.73 11.29
N GLN A 92 10.40 10.34 12.28
CA GLN A 92 9.63 9.09 12.21
C GLN A 92 8.67 9.05 11.03
N ILE A 93 8.02 10.17 10.68
CA ILE A 93 7.15 10.28 9.50
C ILE A 93 7.94 9.94 8.22
N THR A 94 9.06 10.64 7.97
CA THR A 94 9.87 10.43 6.76
C THR A 94 10.42 9.01 6.69
N GLN A 95 10.93 8.47 7.80
CA GLN A 95 11.45 7.09 7.85
C GLN A 95 10.36 6.05 7.63
N THR A 96 9.17 6.25 8.21
CA THR A 96 8.05 5.31 8.04
C THR A 96 7.56 5.31 6.60
N ILE A 97 7.49 6.46 5.94
CA ILE A 97 7.14 6.54 4.51
C ILE A 97 8.15 5.77 3.66
N GLN A 98 9.45 5.96 3.89
CA GLN A 98 10.50 5.24 3.17
C GLN A 98 10.39 3.72 3.36
N GLN A 99 10.07 3.25 4.57
CA GLN A 99 9.86 1.82 4.83
C GLN A 99 8.62 1.27 4.11
N ILE A 100 7.54 2.05 4.03
CA ILE A 100 6.34 1.65 3.29
C ILE A 100 6.67 1.52 1.79
N GLU A 101 7.35 2.52 1.22
CA GLU A 101 7.74 2.51 -0.20
C GLU A 101 8.70 1.36 -0.51
N LEU A 102 9.65 1.07 0.39
CA LEU A 102 10.55 -0.08 0.25
C LEU A 102 9.76 -1.39 0.20
N LEU A 103 8.84 -1.62 1.15
CA LEU A 103 8.03 -2.83 1.17
C LEU A 103 7.14 -2.95 -0.08
N ASP A 104 6.60 -1.83 -0.57
CA ASP A 104 5.79 -1.81 -1.79
C ASP A 104 6.63 -2.22 -3.01
N SER A 105 7.84 -1.67 -3.16
CA SER A 105 8.76 -2.06 -4.24
C SER A 105 9.21 -3.52 -4.16
N GLN A 106 9.40 -4.05 -2.95
CA GLN A 106 9.77 -5.45 -2.75
C GLN A 106 8.62 -6.38 -3.11
N LEU A 107 7.38 -6.01 -2.78
CA LEU A 107 6.18 -6.75 -3.19
C LEU A 107 6.04 -6.79 -4.71
N GLU A 108 6.14 -5.63 -5.37
CA GLU A 108 6.06 -5.55 -6.83
C GLU A 108 7.12 -6.42 -7.51
N LYS A 109 8.35 -6.43 -6.99
CA LYS A 109 9.43 -7.28 -7.50
C LYS A 109 9.12 -8.77 -7.36
N ILE A 110 8.61 -9.19 -6.20
CA ILE A 110 8.24 -10.58 -5.94
C ILE A 110 7.09 -11.01 -6.87
N GLU A 111 6.07 -10.16 -7.04
CA GLU A 111 4.95 -10.43 -7.93
C GLU A 111 5.38 -10.56 -9.40
N ALA A 112 6.35 -9.75 -9.84
CA ALA A 112 6.96 -9.86 -11.17
C ALA A 112 7.71 -11.18 -11.34
N GLU A 113 8.56 -11.56 -10.38
CA GLU A 113 9.29 -12.83 -10.39
C GLU A 113 8.34 -14.04 -10.41
N MET A 114 7.29 -14.03 -9.58
CA MET A 114 6.24 -15.06 -9.58
C MET A 114 5.57 -15.17 -10.94
N THR A 115 5.26 -14.04 -11.56
CA THR A 115 4.63 -13.99 -12.88
C THR A 115 5.53 -14.62 -13.94
N ASP A 116 6.83 -14.34 -13.92
CA ASP A 116 7.76 -14.87 -14.91
C ASP A 116 8.02 -16.38 -14.73
N ILE A 117 8.10 -16.86 -13.48
CA ILE A 117 8.14 -18.31 -13.18
C ILE A 117 6.89 -19.00 -13.73
N MET A 118 5.71 -18.43 -13.50
CA MET A 118 4.46 -19.02 -13.97
C MET A 118 4.32 -19.03 -15.49
N LYS A 119 4.82 -17.99 -16.18
CA LYS A 119 4.90 -17.99 -17.66
C LYS A 119 5.81 -19.09 -18.19
N PHE A 120 6.94 -19.34 -17.52
CA PHE A 120 7.87 -20.39 -17.94
C PHE A 120 7.31 -21.80 -17.71
N ASN A 121 6.55 -22.00 -16.62
CA ASN A 121 6.00 -23.31 -16.25
C ASN A 121 4.85 -23.78 -17.16
N ASP A 122 4.22 -22.89 -17.93
CA ASP A 122 3.10 -23.15 -18.85
C ASP A 122 2.03 -24.11 -18.26
N SER A 123 1.68 -23.89 -17.00
CA SER A 123 0.81 -24.80 -16.25
C SER A 123 -0.64 -24.71 -16.72
N VAL A 124 -1.31 -25.87 -16.79
CA VAL A 124 -2.74 -25.97 -17.12
C VAL A 124 -3.64 -25.15 -16.19
N ILE A 125 -3.17 -24.78 -14.99
CA ILE A 125 -3.95 -23.93 -14.09
C ILE A 125 -4.23 -22.54 -14.70
N MET A 126 -3.36 -22.08 -15.61
CA MET A 126 -3.51 -20.81 -16.31
C MET A 126 -4.62 -20.83 -17.38
N THR A 127 -5.14 -22.01 -17.73
CA THR A 127 -6.27 -22.13 -18.68
C THR A 127 -7.62 -21.93 -18.00
N ILE A 128 -7.67 -21.86 -16.66
CA ILE A 128 -8.91 -21.70 -15.90
C ILE A 128 -9.33 -20.23 -15.92
N PRO A 129 -10.53 -19.90 -16.44
CA PRO A 129 -11.02 -18.53 -16.46
C PRO A 129 -11.05 -17.91 -15.06
N GLY A 130 -10.50 -16.70 -14.93
CA GLY A 130 -10.43 -15.97 -13.66
C GLY A 130 -9.19 -16.26 -12.80
N ILE A 131 -8.33 -17.21 -13.19
CA ILE A 131 -7.05 -17.46 -12.51
C ILE A 131 -5.93 -16.67 -13.21
N GLY A 132 -5.39 -15.66 -12.53
CA GLY A 132 -4.19 -14.93 -12.95
C GLY A 132 -2.90 -15.56 -12.41
N TYR A 133 -1.74 -15.07 -12.86
CA TYR A 133 -0.43 -15.64 -12.52
C TYR A 133 -0.17 -15.73 -11.02
N ILE A 134 -0.50 -14.69 -10.25
CA ILE A 134 -0.31 -14.69 -8.79
C ILE A 134 -1.18 -15.75 -8.11
N ASN A 135 -2.46 -15.81 -8.44
CA ASN A 135 -3.38 -16.80 -7.87
C ASN A 135 -3.03 -18.23 -8.30
N GLY A 136 -2.66 -18.42 -9.56
CA GLY A 136 -2.21 -19.72 -10.08
C GLY A 136 -0.94 -20.19 -9.39
N GLY A 137 0.05 -19.30 -9.24
CA GLY A 137 1.29 -19.58 -8.51
C GLY A 137 1.05 -19.87 -7.04
N MET A 138 0.12 -19.16 -6.40
CA MET A 138 -0.28 -19.43 -5.01
C MET A 138 -0.92 -20.81 -4.86
N ILE A 139 -1.85 -21.20 -5.74
CA ILE A 139 -2.47 -22.53 -5.71
C ILE A 139 -1.42 -23.61 -5.91
N LEU A 140 -0.55 -23.48 -6.93
CA LEU A 140 0.52 -24.45 -7.18
C LEU A 140 1.51 -24.53 -6.00
N GLY A 141 1.84 -23.41 -5.38
CA GLY A 141 2.69 -23.36 -4.20
C GLY A 141 2.08 -24.08 -2.98
N GLU A 142 0.76 -23.95 -2.80
CA GLU A 142 0.03 -24.57 -1.69
C GLU A 142 -0.17 -26.08 -1.88
N ILE A 143 -0.55 -26.50 -3.09
CA ILE A 143 -0.78 -27.92 -3.39
C ILE A 143 0.54 -28.67 -3.63
N GLY A 144 1.61 -27.97 -4.00
CA GLY A 144 2.89 -28.54 -4.39
C GLY A 144 2.75 -29.42 -5.64
N ASP A 145 3.26 -30.65 -5.57
CA ASP A 145 3.10 -31.61 -6.65
C ASP A 145 1.67 -32.16 -6.72
N ILE A 146 0.97 -31.88 -7.82
CA ILE A 146 -0.39 -32.37 -8.07
C ILE A 146 -0.48 -33.90 -8.05
N HIS A 147 0.60 -34.62 -8.37
CA HIS A 147 0.60 -36.09 -8.39
C HIS A 147 0.56 -36.73 -7.00
N ARG A 148 0.74 -35.94 -5.92
CA ARG A 148 0.53 -36.42 -4.55
C ARG A 148 -0.95 -36.75 -4.27
N PHE A 149 -1.87 -36.24 -5.09
CA PHE A 149 -3.30 -36.52 -5.00
C PHE A 149 -3.66 -37.65 -5.96
N SER A 150 -4.02 -38.81 -5.43
CA SER A 150 -4.39 -39.98 -6.24
C SER A 150 -5.69 -39.79 -7.03
N ASN A 151 -6.53 -38.82 -6.65
CA ASN A 151 -7.72 -38.42 -7.40
C ASN A 151 -8.16 -36.99 -7.03
N PRO A 152 -9.02 -36.34 -7.83
CA PRO A 152 -9.50 -34.98 -7.58
C PRO A 152 -10.23 -34.79 -6.24
N ASN A 153 -10.94 -35.80 -5.73
CA ASN A 153 -11.65 -35.70 -4.44
C ASN A 153 -10.68 -35.51 -3.27
N LYS A 154 -9.46 -36.08 -3.36
CA LYS A 154 -8.42 -35.86 -2.35
C LYS A 154 -7.89 -34.42 -2.36
N LEU A 155 -7.84 -33.78 -3.52
CA LEU A 155 -7.50 -32.36 -3.61
C LEU A 155 -8.63 -31.48 -3.04
N LEU A 156 -9.90 -31.81 -3.31
CA LEU A 156 -11.05 -31.14 -2.72
C LEU A 156 -11.07 -31.28 -1.19
N ALA A 157 -10.81 -32.48 -0.67
CA ALA A 157 -10.69 -32.74 0.77
C ALA A 157 -9.54 -31.94 1.40
N PHE A 158 -8.40 -31.83 0.72
CA PHE A 158 -7.28 -30.99 1.16
C PHE A 158 -7.65 -29.51 1.20
N ALA A 159 -8.45 -29.03 0.24
CA ALA A 159 -8.99 -27.67 0.25
C ALA A 159 -10.10 -27.45 1.30
N GLY A 160 -10.49 -28.48 2.07
CA GLY A 160 -11.57 -28.41 3.06
C GLY A 160 -12.97 -28.33 2.45
N LEU A 161 -13.12 -28.69 1.18
CA LEU A 161 -14.35 -28.59 0.40
C LEU A 161 -15.09 -29.95 0.25
N ASP A 162 -14.73 -30.96 1.03
CA ASP A 162 -15.39 -32.27 1.01
C ASP A 162 -16.59 -32.29 1.98
N PRO A 163 -17.84 -32.36 1.49
CA PRO A 163 -19.02 -32.52 2.32
C PRO A 163 -19.26 -34.01 2.57
N SER A 164 -18.44 -34.67 3.38
CA SER A 164 -18.73 -36.05 3.77
C SER A 164 -18.46 -36.32 5.24
N VAL A 165 -19.46 -36.03 6.07
CA VAL A 165 -19.69 -36.77 7.31
C VAL A 165 -20.73 -37.84 6.99
N TYR A 166 -20.29 -39.03 6.58
CA TYR A 166 -21.12 -40.23 6.64
C TYR A 166 -20.89 -40.87 8.01
N GLN A 167 -21.63 -40.42 9.03
CA GLN A 167 -21.84 -41.22 10.25
C GLN A 167 -22.96 -42.22 9.96
N SER A 168 -22.57 -43.45 9.61
CA SER A 168 -23.46 -44.61 9.74
C SER A 168 -23.41 -45.05 11.21
N GLY A 169 -24.57 -45.33 11.78
CA GLY A 169 -24.79 -45.56 13.22
C GLY A 169 -24.13 -46.80 13.82
#